data_AF-A0A556MMU9-F1
#
_entry.id   AF-A0A556MMU9-F1
#
_cell.length_a   1.000
_cell.length_b   1.000
_cell.length_c   1.000
_cell.angle_alpha   90.00
_cell.angle_beta   90.00
_cell.angle_gamma   90.00
#
_symmetry.space_group_name_H-M   'P 1'
#
loop_
_entity.id
_entity.type
_entity.pdbx_description
1 polymer ?
#
loop_
_entity_poly.entity_id
_entity_poly.type
_entity_poly.pdbx_seq_one_letter_code
_entity_poly.pdbx_strand_id
1 'polypeptide(L)'
;MKGISKEHINFTFRESLIALCVKYKIPPCQMTVGVRILEKGKILFQLCRNGITEIEIPINDILTPKMVALRFSPIVLEKLFKTVHNAFMIETKLENPARISLVLYQSDKADCPCIGIRQDEKTLKVMKLSDIIEAIELEAEQLN
;
A
#
# COMPACT_ATOMS: atom_id res chain seq x y z
N MET A 1 -1.30 3.57 17.16
CA MET A 1 -0.22 2.92 17.93
C MET A 1 0.58 4.05 18.60
N LYS A 2 1.19 3.88 19.80
CA LYS A 2 2.09 4.94 20.29
C LYS A 2 3.24 5.10 19.28
N GLY A 3 3.49 6.34 18.87
CA GLY A 3 4.26 6.79 17.70
C GLY A 3 5.39 5.88 17.25
N ILE A 4 5.13 5.07 16.23
CA ILE A 4 6.17 4.34 15.50
C ILE A 4 6.88 5.38 14.63
N SER A 5 8.21 5.48 14.73
CA SER A 5 8.94 6.46 13.92
C SER A 5 8.78 6.16 12.42
N LYS A 6 8.79 7.20 11.59
CA LYS A 6 8.75 7.08 10.11
C LYS A 6 9.84 6.15 9.59
N GLU A 7 11.01 6.16 10.21
CA GLU A 7 12.13 5.28 9.89
C GLU A 7 11.77 3.80 10.09
N HIS A 8 11.16 3.44 11.22
CA HIS A 8 10.74 2.06 11.48
C HIS A 8 9.67 1.59 10.50
N ILE A 9 8.71 2.48 10.15
CA ILE A 9 7.70 2.19 9.13
C ILE A 9 8.39 1.93 7.79
N ASN A 10 9.22 2.87 7.34
CA ASN A 10 9.89 2.79 6.04
C ASN A 10 10.78 1.54 5.94
N PHE A 11 11.58 1.26 6.97
CA PHE A 11 12.41 0.06 7.03
C PHE A 11 11.57 -1.20 6.98
N THR A 12 10.51 -1.28 7.78
CA THR A 12 9.67 -2.48 7.84
C THR A 12 8.96 -2.77 6.52
N PHE A 13 8.38 -1.75 5.88
CA PHE A 13 7.73 -1.95 4.57
C PHE A 13 8.73 -2.23 3.45
N ARG A 14 9.92 -1.61 3.47
CA ARG A 14 11.00 -1.93 2.52
C ARG A 14 11.39 -3.41 2.62
N GLU A 15 11.62 -3.89 3.84
CA GLU A 15 11.95 -5.30 4.11
C GLU A 15 10.84 -6.24 3.67
N SER A 16 9.57 -5.87 3.87
CA SER A 16 8.44 -6.66 3.39
C SER A 16 8.35 -6.75 1.87
N LEU A 17 8.61 -5.63 1.17
CA LEU A 17 8.69 -5.65 -0.30
C LEU A 17 9.84 -6.54 -0.77
N ILE A 18 11.01 -6.46 -0.13
CA ILE A 18 12.16 -7.32 -0.47
C ILE A 18 11.84 -8.79 -0.18
N ALA A 19 11.18 -9.11 0.93
CA ALA A 19 10.80 -10.47 1.27
C ALA A 19 9.83 -11.08 0.24
N LEU A 20 8.86 -10.28 -0.24
CA LEU A 20 7.99 -10.66 -1.36
C LEU A 20 8.80 -10.92 -2.63
N CYS A 21 9.75 -10.05 -2.97
CA CYS A 21 10.64 -10.24 -4.12
C CYS A 21 11.36 -11.59 -4.06
N VAL A 22 11.93 -11.92 -2.91
CA VAL A 22 12.64 -13.20 -2.69
C VAL A 22 11.69 -14.38 -2.80
N LYS A 23 10.52 -14.32 -2.13
CA LYS A 23 9.52 -15.38 -2.14
C LYS A 23 9.06 -15.72 -3.56
N TYR A 24 8.84 -14.71 -4.39
CA TYR A 24 8.32 -14.85 -5.75
C TYR A 24 9.38 -14.80 -6.85
N LYS A 25 10.67 -14.74 -6.50
CA LYS A 25 11.80 -14.67 -7.44
C LYS A 25 11.68 -13.51 -8.43
N ILE A 26 11.31 -12.33 -7.94
CA ILE A 26 11.22 -11.07 -8.70
C ILE A 26 12.38 -10.15 -8.31
N PRO A 27 13.06 -9.48 -9.26
CA PRO A 27 14.06 -8.48 -8.94
C PRO A 27 13.47 -7.30 -8.13
N PRO A 28 14.09 -6.87 -7.01
CA PRO A 28 13.53 -5.82 -6.15
C PRO A 28 13.25 -4.49 -6.81
N CYS A 29 14.10 -4.06 -7.76
CA CYS A 29 13.92 -2.81 -8.50
C CYS A 29 12.73 -2.81 -9.47
N GLN A 30 12.12 -3.97 -9.71
CA GLN A 30 11.02 -4.13 -10.67
C GLN A 30 9.68 -4.43 -10.01
N MET A 31 9.67 -4.65 -8.69
CA MET A 31 8.49 -5.14 -7.99
C MET A 31 7.61 -3.99 -7.50
N THR A 32 6.34 -4.07 -7.85
CA THR A 32 5.29 -3.29 -7.21
C THR A 32 4.17 -4.21 -6.73
N VAL A 33 3.47 -3.78 -5.68
CA VAL A 33 2.24 -4.43 -5.22
C VAL A 33 1.07 -3.54 -5.65
N GLY A 34 0.36 -3.97 -6.69
CA GLY A 34 -0.92 -3.38 -7.08
C GLY A 34 -2.01 -3.76 -6.09
N VAL A 35 -2.77 -2.77 -5.62
CA VAL A 35 -3.94 -2.96 -4.77
C VAL A 35 -5.14 -2.41 -5.53
N ARG A 36 -6.06 -3.30 -5.91
CA ARG A 36 -7.29 -2.95 -6.62
C ARG A 36 -8.48 -3.18 -5.70
N ILE A 37 -9.34 -2.17 -5.59
CA ILE A 37 -10.59 -2.28 -4.85
C ILE A 37 -11.72 -2.33 -5.89
N LEU A 38 -12.43 -3.44 -5.89
CA LEU A 38 -13.53 -3.72 -6.80
C LEU A 38 -14.86 -3.36 -6.16
N GLU A 39 -15.93 -3.49 -6.93
CA GLU A 39 -17.29 -3.41 -6.42
C GLU A 39 -17.49 -4.31 -5.20
N LYS A 40 -18.38 -3.87 -4.30
CA LYS A 40 -18.65 -4.53 -3.01
C LYS A 40 -17.45 -4.56 -2.04
N GLY A 41 -16.39 -3.79 -2.31
CA GLY A 41 -15.26 -3.62 -1.41
C GLY A 41 -14.26 -4.77 -1.39
N LYS A 42 -14.34 -5.69 -2.37
CA LYS A 42 -13.34 -6.76 -2.55
C LYS A 42 -11.99 -6.13 -2.90
N ILE A 43 -10.95 -6.49 -2.16
CA ILE A 43 -9.58 -6.05 -2.44
C ILE A 43 -8.81 -7.18 -3.11
N LEU A 44 -8.08 -6.86 -4.17
CA LEU A 44 -7.11 -7.74 -4.81
C LEU A 44 -5.70 -7.18 -4.60
N PHE A 45 -4.77 -8.06 -4.23
CA PHE A 45 -3.36 -7.75 -4.13
C PHE A 45 -2.62 -8.47 -5.25
N GLN A 46 -1.89 -7.71 -6.06
CA GLN A 46 -1.28 -8.18 -7.28
C GLN A 46 0.20 -7.84 -7.25
N LEU A 47 1.05 -8.85 -7.38
CA LEU A 47 2.46 -8.60 -7.67
C LEU A 47 2.59 -8.24 -9.13
N CYS A 48 3.26 -7.12 -9.37
CA CYS A 48 3.51 -6.62 -10.70
C CYS A 48 5.01 -6.49 -10.93
N ARG A 49 5.44 -6.84 -12.14
CA ARG A 49 6.80 -6.60 -12.65
C ARG A 49 6.72 -5.56 -13.75
N ASN A 50 7.45 -4.45 -13.60
CA ASN A 50 7.43 -3.34 -14.57
C ASN A 50 6.00 -2.83 -14.87
N GLY A 51 5.12 -2.84 -13.86
CA GLY A 51 3.73 -2.41 -14.00
C GLY A 51 2.76 -3.43 -14.60
N ILE A 52 3.24 -4.61 -15.01
CA ILE A 52 2.41 -5.71 -15.53
C ILE A 52 2.12 -6.68 -14.39
N THR A 53 0.85 -7.03 -14.18
CA THR A 53 0.45 -8.03 -13.19
C THR A 53 0.98 -9.41 -13.57
N GLU A 54 1.72 -10.02 -12.64
CA GLU A 54 2.25 -11.39 -12.78
C GLU A 54 1.36 -12.39 -12.03
N ILE A 55 1.03 -12.08 -10.76
CA ILE A 55 0.32 -13.01 -9.88
C ILE A 55 -0.52 -12.28 -8.84
N GLU A 56 -1.70 -12.83 -8.52
CA GLU A 56 -2.49 -12.43 -7.36
C GLU A 56 -1.94 -13.12 -6.11
N ILE A 57 -1.73 -12.34 -5.05
CA ILE A 57 -1.16 -12.84 -3.79
C ILE A 57 -2.14 -12.64 -2.63
N PRO A 58 -2.14 -13.52 -1.62
CA PRO A 58 -2.89 -13.27 -0.41
C PRO A 58 -2.24 -12.13 0.39
N ILE A 59 -3.06 -11.33 1.08
CA ILE A 59 -2.58 -10.21 1.93
C ILE A 59 -1.57 -10.66 2.99
N ASN A 60 -1.67 -11.91 3.46
CA ASN A 60 -0.74 -12.49 4.42
C ASN A 60 0.69 -12.56 3.90
N ASP A 61 0.89 -12.59 2.58
CA ASP A 61 2.23 -12.63 2.00
C ASP A 61 2.93 -11.28 2.07
N ILE A 62 2.17 -10.19 2.24
CA ILE A 62 2.71 -8.84 2.47
C ILE A 62 3.20 -8.69 3.92
N LEU A 63 2.62 -9.45 4.85
CA LEU A 63 2.88 -9.31 6.29
C LEU A 63 4.13 -10.09 6.71
N THR A 64 5.25 -9.37 6.84
CA THR A 64 6.44 -9.93 7.50
C THR A 64 6.27 -9.96 9.02
N PRO A 65 7.05 -10.79 9.75
CA PRO A 65 7.07 -10.76 11.22
C PRO A 65 7.34 -9.37 11.81
N LYS A 66 8.16 -8.54 11.14
CA LYS A 66 8.41 -7.15 11.55
C LYS A 66 7.15 -6.29 11.45
N MET A 67 6.35 -6.44 10.39
CA MET A 67 5.06 -5.75 10.27
C MET A 67 4.10 -6.15 11.41
N VAL A 68 4.04 -7.45 11.71
CA VAL A 68 3.22 -7.97 12.82
C VAL A 68 3.69 -7.40 14.16
N ALA A 69 5.00 -7.29 14.39
CA ALA A 69 5.56 -6.66 15.58
C ALA A 69 5.19 -5.17 15.70
N LEU A 70 5.06 -4.47 14.56
CA LEU A 70 4.52 -3.12 14.48
C LEU A 70 2.97 -3.06 14.54
N ARG A 71 2.31 -4.18 14.89
CA ARG A 71 0.86 -4.33 15.00
C ARG A 71 0.09 -4.18 13.68
N PHE A 72 0.77 -4.29 12.54
CA PHE A 72 0.07 -4.48 11.28
C PHE A 72 -0.53 -5.88 11.24
N SER A 73 -1.80 -5.93 10.88
CA SER A 73 -2.56 -7.15 10.61
C SER A 73 -3.21 -7.03 9.22
N PRO A 74 -3.76 -8.12 8.67
CA PRO A 74 -4.48 -8.04 7.40
C PRO A 74 -5.56 -6.96 7.41
N ILE A 75 -6.34 -6.91 8.50
CA ILE A 75 -7.43 -5.96 8.68
C ILE A 75 -6.91 -4.52 8.69
N VAL A 76 -5.79 -4.26 9.37
CA VAL A 76 -5.19 -2.92 9.45
C VAL A 76 -4.69 -2.48 8.07
N LEU A 77 -4.03 -3.36 7.32
CA LEU A 77 -3.57 -3.05 5.96
C LEU A 77 -4.75 -2.84 5.00
N GLU A 78 -5.78 -3.67 5.06
CA GLU A 78 -6.99 -3.45 4.26
C GLU A 78 -7.63 -2.10 4.57
N LYS A 79 -7.74 -1.74 5.86
CA LYS A 79 -8.30 -0.45 6.29
C LYS A 79 -7.45 0.69 5.74
N LEU A 80 -6.12 0.61 5.85
CA LEU A 80 -5.19 1.59 5.28
C LEU A 80 -5.43 1.80 3.78
N PHE A 81 -5.47 0.73 2.98
CA PHE A 81 -5.67 0.84 1.54
C PHE A 81 -7.08 1.33 1.17
N LYS A 82 -8.12 0.88 1.89
CA LYS A 82 -9.50 1.36 1.73
C LYS A 82 -9.62 2.84 2.06
N THR A 83 -9.00 3.31 3.14
CA THR A 83 -9.03 4.73 3.52
C THR A 83 -8.40 5.59 2.43
N VAL A 84 -7.20 5.23 1.96
CA VAL A 84 -6.54 5.96 0.86
C VAL A 84 -7.40 5.95 -0.39
N HIS A 85 -7.87 4.77 -0.83
CA HIS A 85 -8.70 4.64 -2.02
C HIS A 85 -9.98 5.48 -1.94
N ASN A 86 -10.72 5.39 -0.83
CA ASN A 86 -11.97 6.13 -0.63
C ASN A 86 -11.74 7.64 -0.62
N ALA A 87 -10.64 8.12 -0.03
CA ALA A 87 -10.31 9.55 -0.05
C ALA A 87 -10.18 10.06 -1.50
N PHE A 88 -9.51 9.31 -2.37
CA PHE A 88 -9.38 9.69 -3.78
C PHE A 88 -10.67 9.48 -4.58
N MET A 89 -11.49 8.48 -4.25
CA MET A 89 -12.82 8.34 -4.84
C MET A 89 -13.68 9.58 -4.59
N ILE A 90 -13.67 10.11 -3.36
CA ILE A 90 -14.38 11.33 -2.97
C ILE A 90 -13.76 12.55 -3.69
N GLU A 91 -12.45 12.71 -3.63
CA GLU A 91 -11.72 13.84 -4.25
C GLU A 91 -12.00 13.92 -5.76
N THR A 92 -12.00 12.78 -6.45
CA THR A 92 -12.19 12.69 -7.90
C THR A 92 -13.65 12.54 -8.33
N LYS A 93 -14.59 12.45 -7.37
CA LYS A 93 -16.03 12.24 -7.61
C LYS A 93 -16.34 11.03 -8.50
N LEU A 94 -15.58 9.95 -8.33
CA LEU A 94 -15.79 8.72 -9.07
C LEU A 94 -16.84 7.85 -8.39
N GLU A 95 -17.70 7.22 -9.20
CA GLU A 95 -18.69 6.25 -8.70
C GLU A 95 -18.18 4.80 -8.81
N ASN A 96 -17.36 4.52 -9.82
CA ASN A 96 -16.81 3.18 -10.04
C ASN A 96 -15.47 3.00 -9.30
N PRO A 97 -15.40 2.17 -8.24
CA PRO A 97 -14.19 1.97 -7.44
C PRO A 97 -13.03 1.36 -8.23
N ALA A 98 -13.32 0.60 -9.29
CA ALA A 98 -12.30 -0.07 -10.08
C ALA A 98 -11.44 0.90 -10.92
N ARG A 99 -11.87 2.17 -11.06
CA ARG A 99 -11.12 3.21 -11.77
C ARG A 99 -9.92 3.74 -10.98
N ILE A 100 -9.93 3.60 -9.65
CA ILE A 100 -8.79 3.92 -8.80
C ILE A 100 -8.06 2.63 -8.42
N SER A 101 -6.75 2.60 -8.64
CA SER A 101 -5.86 1.57 -8.14
C SER A 101 -4.71 2.19 -7.36
N LEU A 102 -4.24 1.47 -6.35
CA LEU A 102 -3.07 1.86 -5.57
C LEU A 102 -1.89 0.98 -5.98
N VAL A 103 -0.69 1.53 -5.95
CA VAL A 103 0.55 0.82 -6.26
C VAL A 103 1.52 1.09 -5.12
N LEU A 104 1.81 0.07 -4.32
CA LEU A 104 2.83 0.13 -3.28
C LEU A 104 4.18 -0.28 -3.88
N TYR A 105 5.22 0.54 -3.69
CA TYR A 105 6.56 0.28 -4.21
C TYR A 105 7.63 1.01 -3.39
N GLN A 106 8.89 0.57 -3.51
CA GLN A 106 10.04 1.29 -2.98
C GLN A 106 10.48 2.35 -4.01
N SER A 107 10.45 3.63 -3.64
CA SER A 107 10.85 4.73 -4.52
C SER A 107 12.34 4.99 -4.43
N ASP A 108 13.07 4.85 -5.54
CA ASP A 108 14.51 5.16 -5.59
C ASP A 108 14.80 6.65 -5.36
N LYS A 109 13.91 7.54 -5.84
CA LYS A 109 14.09 8.99 -5.71
C LYS A 109 13.91 9.50 -4.28
N ALA A 110 12.97 8.90 -3.54
CA ALA A 110 12.66 9.31 -2.18
C ALA A 110 13.34 8.42 -1.12
N ASP A 111 14.00 7.35 -1.56
CA ASP A 111 14.52 6.25 -0.75
C ASP A 111 13.53 5.76 0.32
N CYS A 112 12.25 5.62 -0.04
CA CYS A 112 11.24 5.12 0.90
C CYS A 112 10.06 4.41 0.20
N PRO A 113 9.32 3.57 0.94
CA PRO A 113 8.06 3.00 0.45
C PRO A 113 7.04 4.10 0.16
N CYS A 114 6.40 4.03 -1.00
CA CYS A 114 5.41 4.99 -1.48
C CYS A 114 4.15 4.26 -1.97
N ILE A 115 3.02 4.96 -1.90
CA ILE A 115 1.79 4.58 -2.60
C ILE A 115 1.60 5.54 -3.77
N GLY A 116 1.60 4.99 -4.97
CA GLY A 116 1.12 5.65 -6.18
C GLY A 116 -0.38 5.43 -6.34
N ILE A 117 -1.12 6.49 -6.59
CA ILE A 117 -2.55 6.47 -6.86
C ILE A 117 -2.74 6.62 -8.35
N ARG A 118 -3.38 5.64 -8.99
CA ARG A 118 -3.62 5.62 -10.42
C ARG A 118 -5.12 5.70 -10.70
N GLN A 119 -5.50 6.61 -11.58
CA GLN A 119 -6.85 6.70 -12.14
C GLN A 119 -6.79 6.28 -13.60
N ASP A 120 -7.58 5.27 -13.98
CA ASP A 120 -7.60 4.73 -15.35
C ASP A 120 -6.17 4.50 -15.89
N GLU A 121 -5.34 3.87 -15.05
CA GLU A 121 -3.92 3.58 -15.31
C GLU A 121 -2.96 4.78 -15.36
N LYS A 122 -3.43 6.01 -15.25
CA LYS A 122 -2.58 7.20 -15.16
C LYS A 122 -2.26 7.54 -13.71
N THR A 123 -0.99 7.76 -13.39
CA THR A 123 -0.58 8.19 -12.06
C THR A 123 -1.14 9.58 -11.78
N LEU A 124 -2.03 9.66 -10.80
CA LEU A 124 -2.64 10.90 -10.32
C LEU A 124 -1.75 11.56 -9.25
N LYS A 125 -1.28 10.76 -8.29
CA LYS A 125 -0.50 11.25 -7.14
C LYS A 125 0.42 10.16 -6.61
N VAL A 126 1.50 10.57 -5.96
CA VAL A 126 2.40 9.69 -5.22
C VAL A 126 2.57 10.25 -3.82
N MET A 127 2.49 9.38 -2.81
CA MET A 127 2.59 9.76 -1.41
C MET A 127 3.53 8.80 -0.67
N LYS A 128 4.30 9.30 0.29
CA LYS A 128 5.15 8.46 1.14
C LYS A 128 4.27 7.68 2.10
N LEU A 129 4.55 6.39 2.25
CA LEU A 129 3.70 5.51 3.06
C LEU A 129 3.70 5.91 4.55
N SER A 130 4.84 6.34 5.08
CA SER A 130 4.95 6.82 6.47
C SER A 130 4.03 8.00 6.76
N ASP A 131 3.90 8.93 5.82
CA ASP A 131 3.09 10.13 5.99
C ASP A 131 1.59 9.79 5.95
N ILE A 132 1.20 8.80 5.13
CA ILE A 132 -0.18 8.29 5.10
C ILE A 132 -0.53 7.63 6.43
N ILE A 133 0.34 6.76 6.96
CA ILE A 133 0.08 6.06 8.22
C ILE A 133 -0.03 7.05 9.38
N GLU A 134 0.88 8.02 9.46
CA GLU A 134 0.84 9.08 10.46
C GLU A 134 -0.47 9.88 10.39
N ALA A 135 -0.90 10.30 9.20
CA ALA A 135 -2.15 11.04 9.02
C ALA A 135 -3.38 10.26 9.50
N ILE A 136 -3.46 8.96 9.18
CA ILE A 136 -4.57 8.08 9.59
C ILE A 136 -4.56 7.84 11.11
N GLU A 137 -3.38 7.73 11.72
CA GLU A 137 -3.26 7.61 13.18
C GLU A 137 -3.70 8.89 13.90
N LEU A 138 -3.28 10.06 13.41
CA LEU A 138 -3.68 11.35 13.97
C LEU A 138 -5.21 11.56 13.90
N GLU A 139 -5.85 11.22 12.78
CA GLU A 139 -7.32 11.26 12.68
C GLU A 139 -8.00 10.33 13.68
N ALA A 140 -7.46 9.12 13.88
CA ALA A 140 -8.00 8.18 14.85
C ALA A 140 -7.86 8.67 16.31
N GLU A 141 -6.79 9.39 16.64
CA GLU A 141 -6.59 10.01 17.95
C GLU A 141 -7.53 11.20 18.19
N GLN A 142 -7.85 11.98 17.15
CA GLN A 142 -8.76 13.12 17.26
C GLN A 142 -10.24 12.73 17.43
N LEU A 143 -10.61 11.50 17.05
CA LEU A 143 -11.98 10.99 17.12
C LEU A 143 -12.30 10.21 18.42
N ASN A 144 -11.32 10.02 19.30
CA ASN A 144 -11.46 9.36 20.61
C ASN A 144 -11.34 10.35 21.77
#